data_AF-A0A2P2E3S2-F1
#
_entry.id   AF-A0A2P2E3S2-F1
#
_cell.length_a   1.000
_cell.length_b   1.000
_cell.length_c   1.000
_cell.angle_alpha   90.00
_cell.angle_beta   90.00
_cell.angle_gamma   90.00
#
_symmetry.space_group_name_H-M   'P 1'
#
loop_
_entity.id
_entity.type
_entity.pdbx_description
1 polymer ?
#
loop_
_entity_poly.entity_id
_entity_poly.type
_entity_poly.pdbx_seq_one_letter_code
_entity_poly.pdbx_strand_id
1 'polypeptide(L)'
;MAIISEQKYIGLSLTIVSITISILGWISILNIHYIKTNSSELLKNHFSQIENSLKGHQKVYLQAIPDPYFYLKQSDPNKTLLEFIPGELEIPSQHYSDTIASQDAFVFYREDLINQTIRTFLSEHPDWIREEINIPVPSQHWYSFGTIIYKKPR
;
A
#
# COMPACT_ATOMS: atom_id res chain seq x y z
N MET A 1 -54.94 34.81 8.80
CA MET A 1 -54.69 33.62 7.96
C MET A 1 -53.26 33.56 7.42
N ALA A 2 -52.63 34.68 7.03
CA ALA A 2 -51.26 34.71 6.49
C ALA A 2 -50.16 34.21 7.45
N ILE A 3 -50.21 34.58 8.73
CA ILE A 3 -49.21 34.15 9.75
C ILE A 3 -49.20 32.63 9.95
N ILE A 4 -50.38 31.98 9.90
CA ILE A 4 -50.52 30.53 10.08
C ILE A 4 -50.01 29.78 8.84
N SER A 5 -50.21 30.34 7.63
CA SER A 5 -49.63 29.75 6.42
C SER A 5 -48.11 29.86 6.42
N GLU A 6 -47.54 31.02 6.78
CA GLU A 6 -46.09 31.21 6.86
C GLU A 6 -45.43 30.25 7.85
N GLN A 7 -46.05 30.02 9.01
CA GLN A 7 -45.56 29.06 10.01
C GLN A 7 -45.55 27.61 9.49
N LYS A 8 -46.57 27.21 8.69
CA LYS A 8 -46.60 25.90 8.02
C LYS A 8 -45.52 25.75 6.95
N TYR A 9 -45.25 26.80 6.17
CA TYR A 9 -44.19 26.79 5.17
C TYR A 9 -42.79 26.67 5.80
N ILE A 10 -42.55 27.38 6.91
CA ILE A 10 -41.29 27.29 7.66
C ILE A 10 -41.12 25.88 8.24
N GLY A 11 -42.16 25.31 8.86
CA GLY A 11 -42.12 23.94 9.38
C GLY A 11 -41.82 22.90 8.31
N LEU A 12 -42.49 22.98 7.15
CA LEU A 12 -42.27 22.07 6.02
C LEU A 12 -40.83 22.19 5.48
N SER A 13 -40.32 23.41 5.32
CA SER A 13 -38.95 23.65 4.86
C SER A 13 -37.92 23.04 5.80
N LEU A 14 -38.08 23.23 7.11
CA LEU A 14 -37.24 22.61 8.15
C LEU A 14 -37.28 21.08 8.08
N THR A 15 -38.46 20.49 7.89
CA THR A 15 -38.59 19.03 7.75
C THR A 15 -37.86 18.52 6.51
N ILE A 16 -38.01 19.18 5.36
CA ILE A 16 -37.33 18.80 4.12
C ILE A 16 -35.82 18.88 4.30
N VAL A 17 -35.30 20.00 4.83
CA VAL A 17 -33.86 20.19 5.08
C VAL A 17 -33.33 19.10 6.01
N SER A 18 -34.06 18.78 7.08
CA SER A 18 -33.66 17.75 8.05
C SER A 18 -33.57 16.36 7.41
N ILE A 19 -34.55 16.01 6.56
CA ILE A 19 -34.56 14.75 5.80
C ILE A 19 -33.38 14.73 4.82
N THR A 20 -33.14 15.80 4.08
CA THR A 20 -32.03 15.87 3.12
C THR A 20 -30.68 15.72 3.81
N ILE A 21 -30.45 16.41 4.93
CA ILE A 21 -29.21 16.28 5.72
C ILE A 21 -29.05 14.85 6.23
N SER A 22 -30.14 14.22 6.70
CA SER A 22 -30.10 12.84 7.20
C SER A 22 -29.74 11.86 6.07
N ILE A 23 -30.31 12.02 4.88
CA ILE A 23 -30.00 11.17 3.71
C ILE A 23 -28.55 11.36 3.28
N LEU A 24 -28.06 12.60 3.19
CA LEU A 24 -26.66 12.89 2.85
C LEU A 24 -25.70 12.30 3.89
N GLY A 25 -26.04 12.39 5.17
CA GLY A 25 -25.29 11.77 6.26
C GLY A 25 -25.22 10.24 6.11
N TRP A 26 -26.34 9.59 5.80
CA TRP A 26 -26.40 8.15 5.57
C TRP A 26 -25.55 7.71 4.36
N ILE A 27 -25.64 8.42 3.24
CA ILE A 27 -24.82 8.16 2.05
C ILE A 27 -23.34 8.30 2.40
N SER A 28 -22.96 9.33 3.17
CA SER A 28 -21.59 9.52 3.62
C SER A 28 -21.09 8.37 4.50
N ILE A 29 -21.92 7.89 5.44
CA ILE A 29 -21.57 6.77 6.34
C ILE A 29 -21.40 5.47 5.54
N LEU A 30 -22.31 5.19 4.60
CA LEU A 30 -22.23 4.01 3.74
C LEU A 30 -20.98 4.03 2.87
N ASN A 31 -20.63 5.18 2.29
CA ASN A 31 -19.39 5.34 1.53
C ASN A 31 -18.16 5.08 2.41
N ILE A 32 -18.09 5.65 3.61
CA ILE A 32 -16.97 5.41 4.55
C ILE A 32 -16.89 3.94 4.95
N HIS A 33 -18.04 3.30 5.25
CA HIS A 33 -18.08 1.90 5.64
C HIS A 33 -17.66 0.97 4.50
N TYR A 34 -18.16 1.20 3.28
CA TYR A 34 -17.79 0.41 2.12
C TYR A 34 -16.29 0.53 1.79
N ILE A 35 -15.74 1.74 1.86
CA ILE A 35 -14.30 1.99 1.69
C ILE A 35 -13.48 1.25 2.75
N LYS A 36 -13.93 1.26 4.01
CA LYS A 36 -13.23 0.60 5.11
C LYS A 36 -13.34 -0.94 5.06
N THR A 37 -14.48 -1.47 4.60
CA THR A 37 -14.67 -2.93 4.46
C THR A 37 -13.89 -3.48 3.26
N ASN A 38 -13.71 -2.71 2.19
CA ASN A 38 -12.94 -3.13 1.02
C ASN A 38 -11.41 -3.00 1.22
N SER A 39 -10.92 -2.25 2.22
CA SER A 39 -9.46 -2.08 2.40
C SER A 39 -8.71 -3.39 2.61
N SER A 40 -9.31 -4.37 3.29
CA SER A 40 -8.71 -5.69 3.49
C SER A 40 -8.61 -6.50 2.19
N GLU A 41 -9.62 -6.39 1.32
CA GLU A 41 -9.63 -7.05 0.01
C GLU A 41 -8.66 -6.37 -0.95
N LEU A 42 -8.62 -5.02 -0.97
CA LEU A 42 -7.63 -4.24 -1.70
C LEU A 42 -6.20 -4.60 -1.28
N LEU A 43 -5.94 -4.70 0.03
CA LEU A 43 -4.64 -5.09 0.56
C LEU A 43 -4.26 -6.51 0.13
N LYS A 44 -5.20 -7.45 0.26
CA LYS A 44 -4.97 -8.84 -0.14
C LYS A 44 -4.66 -8.95 -1.64
N ASN A 45 -5.39 -8.21 -2.48
CA ASN A 45 -5.15 -8.17 -3.91
C ASN A 45 -3.78 -7.55 -4.22
N HIS A 46 -3.41 -6.47 -3.54
CA HIS A 46 -2.09 -5.86 -3.65
C HIS A 46 -0.97 -6.84 -3.29
N PHE A 47 -1.10 -7.55 -2.17
CA PHE A 47 -0.13 -8.57 -1.75
C PHE A 47 -0.07 -9.76 -2.72
N SER A 48 -1.20 -10.17 -3.29
CA SER A 48 -1.23 -11.20 -4.34
C SER A 48 -0.49 -10.74 -5.62
N GLN A 49 -0.57 -9.46 -6.00
CA GLN A 49 0.20 -8.92 -7.12
C GLN A 49 1.71 -8.94 -6.83
N ILE A 50 2.12 -8.54 -5.61
CA ILE A 50 3.52 -8.65 -5.16
C ILE A 50 3.99 -10.11 -5.24
N GLU A 51 3.21 -11.04 -4.69
CA GLU A 51 3.49 -12.48 -4.72
C GLU A 51 3.70 -12.99 -6.16
N ASN A 52 2.80 -12.63 -7.07
CA ASN A 52 2.90 -13.01 -8.47
C ASN A 52 4.14 -12.44 -9.14
N SER A 53 4.48 -11.17 -8.85
CA SER A 53 5.70 -10.53 -9.37
C SER A 53 6.97 -11.25 -8.88
N LEU A 54 6.97 -11.69 -7.61
CA LEU A 54 8.09 -12.39 -6.97
C LEU A 54 8.18 -13.87 -7.32
N LYS A 55 7.25 -14.42 -8.12
CA LYS A 55 7.18 -15.87 -8.40
C LYS A 55 8.51 -16.40 -8.95
N GLY A 56 9.12 -17.33 -8.20
CA GLY A 56 10.40 -17.98 -8.50
C GLY A 56 11.66 -17.23 -8.03
N HIS A 57 11.52 -16.04 -7.43
CA HIS A 57 12.60 -15.37 -6.69
C HIS A 57 12.51 -15.84 -5.23
N GLN A 58 13.62 -16.35 -4.67
CA GLN A 58 13.60 -17.05 -3.38
C GLN A 58 14.14 -16.18 -2.26
N LYS A 59 15.14 -15.35 -2.53
CA LYS A 59 15.72 -14.40 -1.58
C LYS A 59 15.19 -13.00 -1.87
N VAL A 60 14.34 -12.50 -0.99
CA VAL A 60 13.67 -11.22 -1.19
C VAL A 60 14.00 -10.30 -0.03
N TYR A 61 14.49 -9.11 -0.35
CA TYR A 61 14.62 -8.02 0.60
C TYR A 61 13.32 -7.22 0.68
N LEU A 62 12.80 -7.01 1.89
CA LEU A 62 11.55 -6.30 2.14
C LEU A 62 11.80 -5.00 2.90
N GLN A 63 11.31 -3.90 2.34
CA GLN A 63 11.20 -2.59 2.97
C GLN A 63 9.93 -1.90 2.44
N ALA A 64 8.78 -2.55 2.65
CA ALA A 64 7.48 -2.13 2.15
C ALA A 64 6.51 -1.78 3.29
N ILE A 65 5.61 -0.83 3.03
CA ILE A 65 4.53 -0.41 3.92
C ILE A 65 3.28 -0.31 3.06
N PRO A 66 2.21 -1.07 3.34
CA PRO A 66 2.09 -2.11 4.34
C PRO A 66 3.00 -3.29 4.01
N ASP A 67 3.43 -3.96 5.07
CA ASP A 67 4.39 -5.04 4.99
C ASP A 67 3.75 -6.36 4.53
N PRO A 68 4.19 -6.95 3.40
CA PRO A 68 3.66 -8.20 2.88
C PRO A 68 4.29 -9.45 3.53
N TYR A 69 5.19 -9.34 4.50
CA TYR A 69 5.97 -10.45 5.05
C TYR A 69 5.14 -11.68 5.40
N PHE A 70 4.14 -11.52 6.26
CA PHE A 70 3.33 -12.65 6.73
C PHE A 70 2.52 -13.29 5.60
N TYR A 71 2.01 -12.46 4.67
CA TYR A 71 1.28 -12.94 3.51
C TYR A 71 2.19 -13.80 2.61
N LEU A 72 3.38 -13.30 2.28
CA LEU A 72 4.35 -14.01 1.44
C LEU A 72 4.89 -15.27 2.12
N LYS A 73 5.12 -15.22 3.42
CA LYS A 73 5.61 -16.38 4.18
C LYS A 73 4.55 -17.47 4.33
N GLN A 74 3.28 -17.08 4.40
CA GLN A 74 2.16 -18.01 4.41
C GLN A 74 2.00 -18.70 3.05
N SER A 75 2.18 -17.97 1.95
CA SER A 75 1.99 -18.53 0.60
C SER A 75 3.19 -19.35 0.10
N ASP A 76 4.40 -18.96 0.47
CA ASP A 76 5.64 -19.68 0.16
C ASP A 76 6.54 -19.76 1.40
N PRO A 77 6.36 -20.80 2.24
CA PRO A 77 7.13 -20.97 3.47
C PRO A 77 8.64 -21.11 3.25
N ASN A 78 9.08 -21.49 2.05
CA ASN A 78 10.48 -21.66 1.72
C ASN A 78 11.16 -20.36 1.28
N LYS A 79 10.38 -19.31 1.01
CA LYS A 79 10.91 -18.00 0.65
C LYS A 79 11.71 -17.40 1.81
N THR A 80 12.91 -16.94 1.51
CA THR A 80 13.78 -16.23 2.46
C THR A 80 13.47 -14.75 2.33
N LEU A 81 12.87 -14.18 3.38
CA LEU A 81 12.52 -12.78 3.46
C LEU A 81 13.50 -12.10 4.41
N LEU A 82 14.26 -11.14 3.88
CA LEU A 82 15.17 -10.32 4.66
C LEU A 82 14.54 -8.96 4.89
N GLU A 83 14.30 -8.64 6.16
CA GLU A 83 13.91 -7.30 6.59
C GLU A 83 15.09 -6.66 7.29
N PHE A 84 15.44 -5.45 6.85
CA PHE A 84 16.46 -4.67 7.52
C PHE A 84 15.90 -3.33 7.97
N ILE A 85 15.98 -3.08 9.27
CA ILE A 85 15.63 -1.80 9.87
C ILE A 85 16.95 -1.04 10.06
N PRO A 86 17.23 0.00 9.25
CA PRO A 86 18.47 0.76 9.38
C PRO A 86 18.50 1.51 10.72
N GLY A 87 19.53 1.28 11.53
CA GLY A 87 19.75 2.02 12.78
C GLY A 87 20.54 1.30 13.86
N GLU A 88 20.63 -0.04 13.85
CA GLU A 88 21.11 -0.77 15.03
C GLU A 88 22.52 -1.39 14.94
N LEU A 89 23.14 -1.44 13.77
CA LEU A 89 24.44 -2.11 13.64
C LEU A 89 25.37 -1.33 12.70
N GLU A 90 26.58 -1.04 13.18
CA GLU A 90 27.76 -0.78 12.34
C GLU A 90 28.12 -2.07 11.60
N ILE A 91 27.27 -2.50 10.65
CA ILE A 91 27.56 -3.69 9.86
C ILE A 91 28.79 -3.37 9.01
N PRO A 92 29.86 -4.20 9.06
CA PRO A 92 30.98 -4.05 8.15
C PRO A 92 30.44 -3.99 6.72
N SER A 93 30.76 -2.91 6.01
CA SER A 93 30.17 -2.57 4.71
C SER A 93 30.16 -3.73 3.72
N GLN A 94 31.14 -4.63 3.80
CA GLN A 94 31.25 -5.79 2.92
C GLN A 94 30.17 -6.85 3.18
N HIS A 95 29.93 -7.26 4.43
CA HIS A 95 28.91 -8.28 4.72
C HIS A 95 27.50 -7.83 4.33
N TYR A 96 27.19 -6.55 4.53
CA TYR A 96 25.93 -5.99 4.06
C TYR A 96 25.87 -6.01 2.53
N SER A 97 26.93 -5.56 1.85
CA SER A 97 26.99 -5.56 0.38
C SER A 97 26.85 -6.98 -0.21
N ASP A 98 27.53 -7.97 0.38
CA ASP A 98 27.43 -9.37 -0.03
C ASP A 98 26.01 -9.91 0.19
N THR A 99 25.37 -9.51 1.29
CA THR A 99 23.97 -9.86 1.58
C THR A 99 23.04 -9.26 0.52
N ILE A 100 23.20 -7.98 0.17
CA ILE A 100 22.42 -7.31 -0.88
C ILE A 100 22.64 -7.99 -2.23
N ALA A 101 23.88 -8.28 -2.61
CA ALA A 101 24.20 -8.94 -3.87
C ALA A 101 23.65 -10.37 -3.97
N SER A 102 23.41 -11.03 -2.83
CA SER A 102 22.83 -12.37 -2.78
C SER A 102 21.31 -12.42 -2.96
N GLN A 103 20.63 -11.27 -2.97
CA GLN A 103 19.18 -11.20 -3.14
C GLN A 103 18.76 -11.44 -4.60
N ASP A 104 17.57 -12.01 -4.78
CA ASP A 104 16.95 -12.24 -6.07
C ASP A 104 15.95 -11.13 -6.43
N ALA A 105 15.39 -10.46 -5.42
CA ALA A 105 14.46 -9.36 -5.56
C ALA A 105 14.52 -8.38 -4.38
N PHE A 106 14.13 -7.14 -4.64
CA PHE A 106 13.93 -6.11 -3.63
C PHE A 106 12.52 -5.53 -3.74
N VAL A 107 11.87 -5.29 -2.60
CA VAL A 107 10.51 -4.74 -2.52
C VAL A 107 10.52 -3.51 -1.62
N PHE A 108 10.07 -2.38 -2.15
CA PHE A 108 10.13 -1.08 -1.47
C PHE A 108 8.77 -0.38 -1.45
N TYR A 109 8.50 0.32 -0.36
CA TYR A 109 7.37 1.25 -0.26
C TYR A 109 7.58 2.50 -1.13
N ARG A 110 8.76 3.09 -1.04
CA ARG A 110 9.14 4.28 -1.81
C ARG A 110 10.60 4.24 -2.19
N GLU A 111 10.88 4.84 -3.34
CA GLU A 111 12.22 4.83 -3.93
C GLU A 111 13.20 5.72 -3.17
N ASP A 112 12.74 6.84 -2.61
CA ASP A 112 13.56 7.79 -1.87
C ASP A 112 14.05 7.24 -0.52
N LEU A 113 13.37 6.22 0.01
CA LEU A 113 13.75 5.54 1.26
C LEU A 113 14.69 4.34 1.03
N ILE A 114 15.02 4.00 -0.22
CA ILE A 114 15.95 2.90 -0.51
C ILE A 114 17.33 3.24 0.05
N ASN A 115 17.91 2.28 0.78
CA ASN A 115 19.27 2.38 1.32
C ASN A 115 20.29 2.68 0.21
N GLN A 116 21.26 3.55 0.50
CA GLN A 116 22.26 3.98 -0.47
C GLN A 116 23.05 2.82 -1.07
N THR A 117 23.41 1.79 -0.30
CA THR A 117 24.10 0.59 -0.79
C THR A 117 23.26 -0.16 -1.82
N ILE A 118 21.96 -0.32 -1.55
CA ILE A 118 21.05 -0.99 -2.50
C ILE A 118 20.85 -0.13 -3.75
N ARG A 119 20.76 1.20 -3.59
CA ARG A 119 20.68 2.14 -4.72
C ARG A 119 21.92 2.03 -5.61
N THR A 120 23.11 2.02 -5.03
CA THR A 120 24.37 1.83 -5.75
C THR A 120 24.38 0.49 -6.48
N PHE A 121 24.05 -0.60 -5.78
CA PHE A 121 23.94 -1.94 -6.37
C PHE A 121 22.99 -1.97 -7.58
N LEU A 122 21.77 -1.46 -7.44
CA LEU A 122 20.79 -1.43 -8.54
C LEU A 122 21.25 -0.55 -9.72
N SER A 123 22.00 0.53 -9.45
CA SER A 123 22.57 1.37 -10.52
C SER A 123 23.68 0.68 -11.31
N GLU A 124 24.40 -0.26 -10.69
CA GLU A 124 25.43 -1.09 -11.32
C GLU A 124 24.84 -2.28 -12.08
N HIS A 125 23.55 -2.57 -11.86
CA HIS A 125 22.81 -3.70 -12.44
C HIS A 125 21.56 -3.24 -13.23
N PRO A 126 21.74 -2.53 -14.37
CA PRO A 126 20.62 -2.01 -15.17
C PRO A 126 19.78 -3.10 -15.84
N ASP A 127 20.25 -4.35 -15.82
CA ASP A 127 19.54 -5.54 -16.28
C ASP A 127 18.38 -5.97 -15.36
N TRP A 128 18.34 -5.45 -14.13
CA TRP A 128 17.25 -5.70 -13.20
C TRP A 128 15.94 -5.08 -13.66
N ILE A 129 14.86 -5.86 -13.54
CA ILE A 129 13.54 -5.48 -14.00
C ILE A 129 12.84 -4.71 -12.88
N ARG A 130 12.57 -3.43 -13.11
CA ARG A 130 11.74 -2.57 -12.23
C ARG A 130 10.27 -2.74 -12.57
N GLU A 131 9.46 -2.98 -11.55
CA GLU A 131 8.00 -3.01 -11.61
C GLU A 131 7.43 -2.11 -10.51
N GLU A 132 6.31 -1.46 -10.79
CA GLU A 132 5.62 -0.63 -9.81
C GLU A 132 4.16 -1.05 -9.75
N ILE A 133 3.75 -1.45 -8.55
CA ILE A 133 2.40 -1.95 -8.27
C ILE A 133 1.70 -0.90 -7.45
N ASN A 134 0.65 -0.31 -8.01
CA ASN A 134 -0.16 0.68 -7.33
C ASN A 134 -1.50 0.08 -6.92
N ILE A 135 -1.98 0.44 -5.74
CA ILE A 135 -3.34 0.10 -5.35
C ILE A 135 -4.32 0.90 -6.22
N PRO A 136 -5.38 0.28 -6.75
CA PRO A 136 -6.38 0.92 -7.62
C PRO A 136 -7.35 1.81 -6.82
N VAL A 137 -6.81 2.81 -6.13
CA VAL A 137 -7.56 3.85 -5.41
C VAL A 137 -7.20 5.24 -5.97
N PRO A 138 -8.10 6.23 -5.84
CA PRO A 138 -7.78 7.61 -6.22
C PRO A 138 -6.52 8.12 -5.50
N SER A 139 -5.75 9.00 -6.13
CA SER A 139 -4.48 9.52 -5.59
C SER A 139 -4.63 10.33 -4.29
N GLN A 140 -5.84 10.81 -3.98
CA GLN A 140 -6.15 11.51 -2.73
C GLN A 140 -6.59 10.56 -1.61
N HIS A 141 -6.65 9.25 -1.88
CA HIS A 141 -7.08 8.24 -0.92
C HIS A 141 -5.94 7.93 0.06
N TRP A 142 -6.27 7.78 1.35
CA TRP A 142 -5.30 7.45 2.41
C TRP A 142 -4.56 6.10 2.21
N TYR A 143 -5.07 5.26 1.30
CA TYR A 143 -4.48 3.98 0.89
C TYR A 143 -3.73 4.05 -0.44
N SER A 144 -3.50 5.25 -0.99
CA SER A 144 -2.72 5.41 -2.23
C SER A 144 -1.25 5.23 -1.91
N PHE A 145 -0.80 3.99 -1.92
CA PHE A 145 0.62 3.68 -1.91
C PHE A 145 0.99 2.77 -3.06
N GLY A 146 2.21 3.00 -3.55
CA GLY A 146 2.87 2.14 -4.52
C GLY A 146 3.77 1.13 -3.81
N THR A 147 4.12 0.08 -4.52
CA THR A 147 5.19 -0.83 -4.15
C THR A 147 6.09 -0.98 -5.36
N ILE A 148 7.37 -0.69 -5.16
CA ILE A 148 8.39 -0.79 -6.19
C ILE A 148 9.10 -2.11 -6.00
N ILE A 149 9.18 -2.91 -7.05
CA ILE A 149 9.83 -4.21 -7.04
C ILE A 149 10.96 -4.19 -8.06
N TYR A 150 12.16 -4.56 -7.61
CA TYR A 150 13.30 -4.84 -8.48
C TYR A 150 13.53 -6.35 -8.50
N LYS A 151 13.64 -6.95 -9.69
CA LYS A 151 13.83 -8.39 -9.87
C LYS A 151 15.04 -8.68 -10.72
N LYS A 152 15.82 -9.67 -10.30
CA LYS A 152 16.92 -10.19 -11.11
C LYS A 152 16.37 -10.84 -12.40
N PRO A 153 16.96 -10.57 -13.57
CA PRO A 153 16.56 -11.25 -14.80
C PRO A 153 16.86 -12.76 -14.70
N ARG A 154 16.03 -13.57 -15.35
CA ARG A 154 16.17 -15.04 -15.41
C ARG A 154 16.68 -15.50 -16.76
#